data_AF-A0ABD0Y1C7-F1
#
_entry.id   AF-A0ABD0Y1C7-F1
#
_cell.length_a   1.000
_cell.length_b   1.000
_cell.length_c   1.000
_cell.angle_alpha   90.00
_cell.angle_beta   90.00
_cell.angle_gamma   90.00
#
_symmetry.space_group_name_H-M   'P 1'
#
loop_
_entity.id
_entity.type
_entity.pdbx_description
1 polymer ?
#
loop_
_entity_poly.entity_id
_entity_poly.type
_entity_poly.pdbx_seq_one_letter_code
_entity_poly.pdbx_strand_id
1 'polypeptide(L)'
;MVVVFKGVCSSCNALRQNVGSSEEIARLAEGFVMVNVEDPEDSLPELRPVTYVPRVLFFTPDGKFCEQFYNRLGNPKYKFFYPNATSIAATMKDVLEKYPIHPPVKQL
;
A
#
# COMPACT_ATOMS: atom_id res chain seq x y z
N MET A 1 -0.86 -3.69 -4.74
CA MET A 1 -0.34 -3.06 -3.50
C MET A 1 1.11 -3.46 -3.35
N VAL A 2 2.02 -2.51 -3.20
CA VAL A 2 3.46 -2.75 -3.08
C VAL A 2 3.93 -2.26 -1.72
N VAL A 3 4.59 -3.13 -0.95
CA VAL A 3 5.18 -2.81 0.35
C VAL A 3 6.68 -2.73 0.19
N VAL A 4 7.24 -1.53 0.41
CA VAL A 4 8.67 -1.24 0.28
C VAL A 4 9.29 -1.16 1.66
N PHE A 5 10.35 -1.93 1.92
CA PHE A 5 11.04 -1.98 3.21
C PHE A 5 12.54 -2.23 3.06
N LYS A 6 13.26 -2.17 4.19
CA LYS A 6 14.68 -2.55 4.32
C LYS A 6 14.83 -3.69 5.31
N GLY A 7 15.85 -4.53 5.15
CA GLY A 7 15.99 -5.77 5.92
C GLY A 7 16.02 -5.58 7.44
N VAL A 8 16.74 -4.57 7.96
CA VAL A 8 16.78 -4.27 9.40
C VAL A 8 16.09 -2.94 9.68
N CYS A 9 14.82 -3.00 10.11
CA CYS A 9 13.99 -1.81 10.30
C CYS A 9 12.84 -2.09 11.29
N SER A 10 12.85 -1.40 12.44
CA SER A 10 11.83 -1.58 13.50
C SER A 10 10.43 -1.20 13.03
N SER A 11 10.30 -0.08 12.31
CA SER A 11 9.04 0.36 11.71
C SER A 11 8.51 -0.62 10.65
N CYS A 12 9.41 -1.32 9.96
CA CYS A 12 9.05 -2.33 8.96
C CYS A 12 8.51 -3.59 9.64
N ASN A 13 9.08 -3.99 10.79
CA ASN A 13 8.54 -5.08 11.61
C ASN A 13 7.15 -4.75 12.15
N ALA A 14 6.95 -3.51 12.64
CA ALA A 14 5.63 -3.06 13.08
C ALA A 14 4.60 -3.10 11.93
N LEU A 15 4.99 -2.67 10.72
CA LEU A 15 4.10 -2.74 9.56
C LEU A 15 3.74 -4.19 9.20
N ARG A 16 4.71 -5.11 9.18
CA ARG A 16 4.46 -6.54 8.94
C ARG A 16 3.48 -7.13 9.96
N GLN A 17 3.63 -6.78 11.24
CA GLN A 17 2.71 -7.19 12.29
C GLN A 17 1.31 -6.62 12.05
N ASN A 18 1.20 -5.33 11.75
CA ASN A 18 -0.08 -4.67 11.45
C ASN A 18 -0.82 -5.32 10.26
N VAL A 19 -0.09 -5.67 9.20
CA VAL A 19 -0.65 -6.34 8.01
C VAL A 19 -1.02 -7.79 8.33
N GLY A 20 -0.15 -8.53 9.01
CA GLY A 20 -0.31 -9.96 9.25
C GLY A 20 -1.35 -10.34 10.31
N SER A 21 -1.69 -9.44 11.24
CA SER A 21 -2.65 -9.71 12.31
C SER A 21 -4.06 -9.16 12.05
N SER A 22 -4.28 -8.47 10.94
CA SER A 22 -5.55 -7.79 10.66
C SER A 22 -6.45 -8.60 9.72
N GLU A 23 -7.56 -9.10 10.26
CA GLU A 23 -8.61 -9.78 9.47
C GLU A 23 -9.20 -8.87 8.39
N GLU A 24 -9.33 -7.57 8.68
CA GLU A 24 -9.83 -6.60 7.70
C GLU A 24 -8.88 -6.44 6.52
N ILE A 25 -7.57 -6.32 6.78
CA ILE A 25 -6.57 -6.27 5.71
C ILE A 25 -6.58 -7.60 4.93
N ALA A 26 -6.69 -8.75 5.61
CA ALA A 26 -6.76 -10.05 4.94
C ALA A 26 -7.95 -10.13 3.96
N ARG A 27 -9.14 -9.68 4.37
CA ARG A 27 -10.31 -9.62 3.49
C ARG A 27 -10.12 -8.64 2.32
N LEU A 28 -9.60 -7.45 2.59
CA LEU A 28 -9.38 -6.45 1.53
C LEU A 28 -8.29 -6.89 0.55
N ALA A 29 -7.29 -7.66 1.01
CA ALA A 29 -6.18 -8.13 0.21
C ALA A 29 -6.60 -9.02 -0.96
N GLU A 30 -7.80 -9.65 -0.91
CA GLU A 30 -8.37 -10.40 -2.05
C GLU A 30 -8.53 -9.53 -3.30
N GLY A 31 -8.68 -8.21 -3.14
CA GLY A 31 -8.76 -7.26 -4.25
C GLY A 31 -7.41 -6.75 -4.77
N PHE A 32 -6.28 -7.26 -4.27
CA PHE A 32 -4.96 -6.77 -4.62
C PHE A 32 -3.99 -7.89 -4.97
N VAL A 33 -3.18 -7.67 -6.01
CA VAL A 33 -1.87 -8.31 -6.10
C VAL A 33 -0.95 -7.63 -5.09
N MET A 34 -0.44 -8.38 -4.11
CA MET A 34 0.46 -7.89 -3.06
C MET A 34 1.91 -8.23 -3.39
N VAL A 35 2.77 -7.22 -3.41
CA VAL A 35 4.20 -7.35 -3.75
C VAL A 35 5.03 -6.77 -2.62
N ASN A 36 6.02 -7.54 -2.17
CA ASN A 36 7.00 -7.13 -1.17
C ASN A 36 8.30 -6.77 -1.88
N VAL A 37 8.82 -5.57 -1.64
CA VAL A 37 10.09 -5.11 -2.20
C VAL A 37 11.03 -4.75 -1.06
N GLU A 38 12.06 -5.57 -0.90
CA GLU A 38 13.15 -5.35 0.03
C GLU A 38 14.30 -4.64 -0.68
N ASP A 39 14.86 -3.61 -0.05
CA ASP A 39 16.04 -2.88 -0.53
C ASP A 39 15.94 -2.53 -2.03
N PRO A 40 14.93 -1.72 -2.42
CA PRO A 40 14.62 -1.44 -3.83
C PRO A 40 15.81 -0.81 -4.55
N GLU A 41 16.15 -1.38 -5.70
CA GLU A 41 17.09 -0.80 -6.67
C GLU A 41 16.48 0.39 -7.42
N ASP A 42 17.32 1.17 -8.10
CA ASP A 42 16.93 2.44 -8.76
C ASP A 42 16.06 2.29 -10.03
N SER A 43 15.57 1.08 -10.32
CA SER A 43 14.85 0.73 -11.55
C SER A 43 13.49 1.40 -11.69
N LEU A 44 12.83 1.77 -10.59
CA LEU A 44 11.56 2.51 -10.58
C LEU A 44 11.64 3.76 -9.68
N PRO A 45 11.44 4.98 -10.22
CA PRO A 45 11.55 6.23 -9.47
C PRO A 45 10.74 6.28 -8.16
N GLU A 46 9.54 5.71 -8.16
CA GLU A 46 8.65 5.65 -7.00
C GLU A 46 9.14 4.68 -5.92
N LEU A 47 9.89 3.64 -6.32
CA LEU A 47 10.47 2.65 -5.40
C LEU A 47 11.82 3.09 -4.86
N ARG A 48 12.48 4.08 -5.48
CA ARG A 48 13.81 4.57 -5.09
C ARG A 48 13.93 4.82 -3.58
N PRO A 49 15.13 4.61 -3.01
CA PRO A 49 15.39 4.96 -1.61
C PRO A 49 15.07 6.44 -1.36
N VAL A 50 13.98 6.68 -0.65
CA VAL A 50 13.65 8.01 -0.11
C VAL A 50 14.16 8.14 1.32
N THR A 51 13.89 9.28 1.95
CA THR A 51 14.29 9.57 3.34
C THR A 51 13.64 8.66 4.40
N TYR A 52 12.68 7.80 4.04
CA TYR A 52 11.98 6.95 5.00
C TYR A 52 11.47 5.61 4.42
N VAL A 53 11.41 4.60 5.30
CA VAL A 53 10.78 3.28 5.09
C VAL A 53 10.11 2.85 6.41
N PRO A 54 9.10 1.96 6.39
CA PRO A 54 8.48 1.34 5.23
C PRO A 54 7.51 2.26 4.49
N ARG A 55 7.15 1.87 3.26
CA ARG A 55 6.11 2.53 2.46
C ARG A 55 5.11 1.52 1.91
N VAL A 56 3.83 1.87 1.90
CA VAL A 56 2.79 1.14 1.16
C VAL A 56 2.35 1.99 -0.01
N LEU A 57 2.54 1.45 -1.22
CA LEU A 57 2.25 2.10 -2.48
C LEU A 57 1.14 1.36 -3.22
N PHE A 58 0.27 2.11 -3.89
CA PHE A 58 -0.82 1.55 -4.68
C PHE A 58 -0.58 1.83 -6.16
N PHE A 59 -0.94 0.85 -6.99
CA PHE A 59 -0.78 0.89 -8.43
C PHE A 59 -2.09 0.48 -9.07
N THR A 60 -2.35 1.01 -10.26
CA THR A 60 -3.46 0.56 -11.10
C THR A 60 -3.22 -0.88 -11.61
N PRO A 61 -4.26 -1.56 -12.12
CA PRO A 61 -4.10 -2.88 -12.74
C PRO A 61 -3.10 -2.92 -13.91
N ASP A 62 -2.92 -1.81 -14.64
CA ASP A 62 -1.92 -1.66 -15.70
C ASP A 62 -0.53 -1.21 -15.19
N GLY A 63 -0.31 -1.22 -13.86
CA GLY A 63 1.00 -1.01 -13.26
C GLY A 63 1.44 0.44 -13.11
N LYS A 64 0.52 1.42 -13.18
CA LYS A 64 0.84 2.84 -12.98
C LYS A 64 0.72 3.21 -11.51
N PHE A 65 1.71 3.95 -11.01
CA PHE A 65 1.72 4.43 -9.63
C PHE A 65 0.57 5.43 -9.37
N CYS A 66 -0.21 5.19 -8.30
CA CYS A 66 -1.32 6.05 -7.89
C CYS A 66 -0.92 6.95 -6.71
N GLU A 67 -0.29 8.10 -6.99
CA GLU A 67 0.16 9.03 -5.96
C GLU A 67 -0.97 9.57 -5.06
N GLN A 68 -2.21 9.60 -5.56
CA GLN A 68 -3.38 10.10 -4.84
C GLN A 68 -3.84 9.18 -3.68
N PHE A 69 -3.40 7.92 -3.65
CA PHE A 69 -3.72 6.97 -2.58
C PHE A 69 -2.58 6.91 -1.58
N TYR A 70 -2.73 7.66 -0.50
CA TYR A 70 -1.75 7.78 0.57
C TYR A 70 -2.45 7.90 1.92
N ASN A 71 -1.68 7.79 3.01
CA ASN A 71 -2.17 7.87 4.37
C ASN A 71 -2.63 9.29 4.72
N ARG A 72 -3.91 9.59 4.47
CA ARG A 72 -4.54 10.88 4.82
C ARG A 72 -4.70 11.08 6.33
N LEU A 73 -4.64 10.01 7.12
CA LEU A 73 -4.73 10.04 8.58
C LEU A 73 -3.34 10.16 9.24
N GLY A 74 -2.27 10.16 8.44
CA GLY A 74 -0.89 10.15 8.90
C GLY A 74 -0.22 11.52 8.83
N ASN A 75 1.11 11.48 8.93
CA ASN A 75 1.93 12.67 8.78
C ASN A 75 2.04 13.06 7.28
N PRO A 76 1.66 14.28 6.88
CA PRO A 76 1.70 14.70 5.48
C PRO A 76 3.11 14.74 4.87
N LYS A 77 4.16 14.79 5.71
CA LYS A 77 5.56 14.65 5.25
C LYS A 77 5.91 13.22 4.85
N TYR A 78 5.21 12.23 5.39
CA TYR A 78 5.43 10.80 5.19
C TYR A 78 4.18 10.12 4.64
N LYS A 79 3.69 10.65 3.51
CA LYS A 79 2.41 10.25 2.88
C LYS A 79 2.20 8.74 2.79
N PHE A 80 3.24 7.97 2.48
CA PHE A 80 3.13 6.52 2.25
C PHE A 80 3.49 5.66 3.47
N PHE A 81 3.73 6.29 4.62
CA PHE A 81 3.97 5.59 5.89
C PHE A 81 2.65 5.37 6.63
N TYR A 82 2.44 4.15 7.12
CA TYR A 82 1.23 3.74 7.82
C TYR A 82 1.59 3.20 9.22
N PRO A 83 1.18 3.88 10.30
CA PRO A 83 1.55 3.46 11.66
C PRO A 83 0.73 2.28 12.18
N ASN A 84 -0.44 1.99 11.59
CA ASN A 84 -1.37 0.97 12.08
C ASN A 84 -2.23 0.38 10.94
N ALA A 85 -2.82 -0.79 11.21
CA ALA A 85 -3.66 -1.50 10.24
C ALA A 85 -4.87 -0.67 9.76
N THR A 86 -5.52 0.08 10.65
CA THR A 86 -6.69 0.92 10.32
C THR A 86 -6.39 1.93 9.23
N SER A 87 -5.23 2.61 9.31
CA SER A 87 -4.82 3.57 8.29
C SER A 87 -4.56 2.92 6.93
N ILE A 88 -4.04 1.68 6.90
CA ILE A 88 -3.82 0.91 5.66
C ILE A 88 -5.17 0.53 5.06
N ALA A 89 -6.06 -0.05 5.87
CA ALA A 89 -7.37 -0.50 5.45
C ALA A 89 -8.22 0.66 4.88
N ALA A 90 -8.14 1.86 5.47
CA ALA A 90 -8.80 3.05 4.94
C ALA A 90 -8.37 3.33 3.48
N THR A 91 -7.07 3.35 3.20
CA THR A 91 -6.59 3.58 1.84
C THR A 91 -6.88 2.41 0.90
N MET A 92 -6.84 1.16 1.39
CA MET A 92 -7.24 -0.02 0.58
C MET A 92 -8.71 0.10 0.12
N LYS A 93 -9.61 0.56 0.99
CA LYS A 93 -11.02 0.80 0.63
C LYS A 93 -11.15 1.87 -0.46
N ASP A 94 -10.48 3.01 -0.31
CA ASP A 94 -10.48 4.09 -1.31
C ASP A 94 -9.99 3.58 -2.68
N VAL A 95 -8.99 2.70 -2.69
CA VAL A 95 -8.45 2.10 -3.92
C VAL A 95 -9.45 1.15 -4.57
N LEU A 96 -10.11 0.28 -3.78
CA LEU A 96 -11.10 -0.68 -4.30
C LEU A 96 -12.40 0.00 -4.73
N GLU A 97 -12.77 1.13 -4.14
CA GLU A 97 -13.88 1.96 -4.63
C GLU A 97 -13.57 2.51 -6.02
N LYS A 98 -12.31 2.94 -6.25
CA LYS A 98 -11.89 3.48 -7.55
C LYS A 98 -11.65 2.38 -8.60
N TYR A 99 -11.12 1.24 -8.18
CA TYR A 99 -10.75 0.10 -9.04
C TYR A 99 -11.38 -1.19 -8.49
N PRO A 100 -12.70 -1.38 -8.69
CA PRO A 100 -13.39 -2.57 -8.18
C PRO A 100 -12.94 -3.84 -8.91
N ILE A 101 -12.95 -4.96 -8.20
CA ILE A 101 -12.56 -6.31 -8.70
C ILE A 101 -13.40 -6.72 -9.91
N HIS A 102 -14.69 -6.34 -9.91
CA HIS A 102 -15.59 -6.46 -11.03
C HIS A 102 -16.10 -5.08 -11.42
N PRO A 103 -15.92 -4.61 -12.67
CA PRO A 103 -16.55 -3.39 -13.11
C PRO A 103 -18.07 -3.52 -13.00
N PRO A 104 -18.82 -2.46 -12.66
CA PRO A 104 -20.26 -2.52 -12.65
C PRO A 104 -20.75 -2.98 -14.03
N VAL A 105 -21.50 -4.08 -14.06
CA VAL A 105 -22.15 -4.56 -15.27
C VAL A 105 -23.03 -3.42 -15.75
N LYS A 106 -22.69 -2.82 -16.90
CA LYS A 106 -23.59 -1.91 -17.59
C LYS A 106 -24.85 -2.71 -17.91
N GLN A 107 -25.93 -2.46 -17.18
CA GLN A 107 -27.24 -2.89 -17.63
C GLN A 107 -27.51 -2.14 -18.94
N LEU A 108 -27.55 -2.89 -20.04
CA LEU A 108 -27.95 -2.41 -21.37
C LEU A 108 -29.46 -2.18 -21.41
#